data_AF-A0A537VBK9-F1
#
_entry.id   AF-A0A537VBK9-F1
#
_cell.length_a   1.000
_cell.length_b   1.000
_cell.length_c   1.000
_cell.angle_alpha   90.00
_cell.angle_beta   90.00
_cell.angle_gamma   90.00
#
_symmetry.space_group_name_H-M   'P 1'
#
loop_
_entity.id
_entity.type
_entity.pdbx_description
1 polymer ?
#
loop_
_entity_poly.entity_id
_entity_poly.type
_entity_poly.pdbx_seq_one_letter_code
_entity_poly.pdbx_strand_id
1 'polypeptide(L)'
;MNNLHRELAPISDAAWADIEEETTRTLKRYLAGRRVVDVQGPGDVSLSAVGTGHLKTIAEPGKGILARQREVKALVELRVPFELNRQQIDDVERGANDSDWQPAKDAAQKIAYAEDRAIFEGYPAAGIGGIRQGTSNPIMTLPADVRHYPDAIARALNQLRLVGVDGPYSVLLSAEAYTALAETSDNGYPVLEHVKKLVKDEIIWTPAIAGAF
;
A
#
# COMPACT_ATOMS: atom_id res chain seq x y z
N MET A 1 -8.85 -5.29 28.40
CA MET A 1 -7.50 -4.75 28.20
C MET A 1 -6.71 -5.59 27.22
N ASN A 2 -6.46 -5.00 26.05
CA ASN A 2 -5.51 -5.51 25.07
C ASN A 2 -4.27 -4.59 25.07
N ASN A 3 -3.27 -4.88 24.24
CA ASN A 3 -2.02 -4.10 24.18
C ASN A 3 -2.19 -2.67 23.64
N LEU A 4 -3.41 -2.26 23.23
CA LEU A 4 -3.69 -0.87 22.82
C LEU A 4 -3.96 0.04 24.00
N HIS A 5 -4.35 -0.51 25.16
CA HIS A 5 -4.59 0.22 26.41
C HIS A 5 -5.50 1.46 26.26
N ARG A 6 -6.50 1.41 25.36
CA ARG A 6 -7.38 2.54 25.05
C ARG A 6 -8.17 3.02 26.27
N GLU A 7 -8.55 2.11 27.14
CA GLU A 7 -9.28 2.39 28.38
C GLU A 7 -8.48 3.21 29.41
N LEU A 8 -7.16 3.35 29.23
CA LEU A 8 -6.32 4.19 30.10
C LEU A 8 -6.22 5.63 29.59
N ALA A 9 -6.60 5.88 28.34
CA ALA A 9 -6.52 7.20 27.74
C ALA A 9 -7.69 8.07 28.23
N PRO A 10 -7.46 9.34 28.60
CA PRO A 10 -8.52 10.27 28.99
C PRO A 10 -9.24 10.80 27.74
N ILE A 11 -9.95 9.92 27.04
CA ILE A 11 -10.64 10.17 25.78
C ILE A 11 -12.05 9.57 25.89
N SER A 12 -13.07 10.36 25.58
CA SER A 12 -14.46 9.91 25.60
C SER A 12 -14.75 8.95 24.45
N ASP A 13 -15.80 8.14 24.58
CA ASP A 13 -16.21 7.20 23.51
C ASP A 13 -16.55 7.92 22.20
N ALA A 14 -17.16 9.12 22.30
CA ALA A 14 -17.46 9.96 21.13
C ALA A 14 -16.18 10.43 20.43
N ALA A 15 -15.18 10.92 21.19
CA ALA A 15 -13.91 11.34 20.60
C ALA A 15 -13.13 10.15 20.02
N TRP A 16 -13.19 8.97 20.63
CA TRP A 16 -12.61 7.76 20.05
C TRP A 16 -13.25 7.41 18.70
N ALA A 17 -14.58 7.46 18.60
CA ALA A 17 -15.29 7.18 17.35
C ALA A 17 -14.88 8.16 16.24
N ASP A 18 -14.79 9.47 16.53
CA ASP A 18 -14.36 10.48 15.56
C ASP A 18 -12.92 10.24 15.07
N ILE A 19 -12.01 9.94 15.99
CA ILE A 19 -10.61 9.63 15.66
C ILE A 19 -10.54 8.39 14.76
N GLU A 20 -11.30 7.34 15.07
CA GLU A 20 -11.35 6.12 14.26
C GLU A 20 -11.94 6.35 12.87
N GLU A 21 -12.99 7.15 12.77
CA GLU A 21 -13.62 7.48 11.50
C GLU A 21 -12.65 8.25 10.60
N GLU A 22 -12.06 9.34 11.11
CA GLU A 22 -11.15 10.18 10.32
C GLU A 22 -9.88 9.43 9.92
N THR A 23 -9.30 8.62 10.82
CA THR A 23 -8.14 7.79 10.50
C THR A 23 -8.48 6.69 9.49
N THR A 24 -9.61 6.00 9.64
CA THR A 24 -10.08 4.96 8.71
C THR A 24 -10.34 5.54 7.32
N ARG A 25 -11.02 6.68 7.24
CA ARG A 25 -11.29 7.35 5.95
C ARG A 25 -9.99 7.77 5.28
N THR A 26 -9.04 8.29 6.05
CA THR A 26 -7.71 8.68 5.57
C THR A 26 -6.91 7.47 5.07
N LEU A 27 -6.86 6.37 5.82
CA LEU A 27 -6.21 5.12 5.40
C LEU A 27 -6.79 4.60 4.08
N LYS A 28 -8.12 4.48 3.99
CA LYS A 28 -8.81 4.02 2.77
C LYS A 28 -8.56 4.93 1.57
N ARG A 29 -8.34 6.23 1.79
CA ARG A 29 -8.05 7.19 0.73
C ARG A 29 -6.65 7.00 0.16
N TYR A 30 -5.66 6.71 0.99
CA TYR A 30 -4.25 6.67 0.61
C TYR A 30 -3.71 5.27 0.30
N LEU A 31 -4.31 4.20 0.85
CA LEU A 31 -3.91 2.82 0.58
C LEU A 31 -4.34 2.39 -0.84
N ALA A 32 -3.38 2.20 -1.72
CA ALA A 32 -3.63 1.66 -3.05
C ALA A 32 -3.28 0.17 -3.15
N GLY A 33 -2.27 -0.30 -2.42
CA GLY A 33 -1.77 -1.67 -2.50
C GLY A 33 -2.86 -2.71 -2.28
N ARG A 34 -3.68 -2.52 -1.24
CA ARG A 34 -4.79 -3.42 -0.88
C ARG A 34 -5.90 -3.52 -1.92
N ARG A 35 -5.93 -2.67 -2.94
CA ARG A 35 -6.89 -2.74 -4.06
C ARG A 35 -6.43 -3.70 -5.15
N VAL A 36 -5.15 -4.07 -5.16
CA VAL A 36 -4.55 -4.90 -6.21
C VAL A 36 -3.85 -6.16 -5.69
N VAL A 37 -3.57 -6.23 -4.38
CA VAL A 37 -3.04 -7.44 -3.74
C VAL A 37 -4.10 -8.12 -2.90
N ASP A 38 -4.00 -9.44 -2.79
CA ASP A 38 -4.82 -10.21 -1.87
C ASP A 38 -4.49 -9.87 -0.42
N VAL A 39 -5.50 -9.44 0.33
CA VAL A 39 -5.38 -9.17 1.77
C VAL A 39 -5.87 -10.39 2.53
N GLN A 40 -4.93 -11.17 3.06
CA GLN A 40 -5.25 -12.24 3.99
C GLN A 40 -5.65 -11.62 5.34
N GLY A 41 -6.73 -12.14 5.93
CA GLY A 41 -7.34 -11.60 7.15
C GLY A 41 -6.34 -11.49 8.32
N PRO A 42 -6.70 -10.72 9.37
CA PRO A 42 -5.79 -10.51 10.49
C PRO A 42 -5.40 -11.86 11.10
N GLY A 43 -4.09 -12.12 11.13
CA GLY A 43 -3.55 -13.23 11.89
C GLY A 43 -3.77 -13.03 13.39
N ASP A 44 -3.50 -14.06 14.17
CA ASP A 44 -3.40 -13.91 15.62
C ASP A 44 -2.26 -12.95 15.97
N VAL A 45 -2.40 -12.22 17.08
CA VAL A 45 -1.36 -11.33 17.63
C VAL A 45 -0.06 -12.09 17.91
N SER A 46 -0.13 -13.41 18.13
CA SER A 46 1.02 -14.29 18.31
C SER A 46 1.75 -14.66 17.01
N LEU A 47 1.18 -14.32 15.84
CA LEU A 47 1.77 -14.64 14.54
C LEU A 47 3.06 -13.83 14.36
N SER A 48 4.19 -14.53 14.24
CA SER A 48 5.51 -13.91 14.12
C SER A 48 6.08 -13.97 12.70
N ALA A 49 5.66 -14.95 11.89
CA ALA A 49 6.16 -15.13 10.54
C ALA A 49 5.22 -15.97 9.67
N VAL A 50 5.32 -15.79 8.35
CA VAL A 50 4.65 -16.61 7.34
C VAL A 50 5.66 -17.55 6.69
N GLY A 51 5.37 -18.85 6.66
CA GLY A 51 6.24 -19.85 6.02
C GLY A 51 6.20 -19.74 4.49
N THR A 52 7.35 -19.83 3.84
CA THR A 52 7.43 -19.79 2.36
C THR A 52 7.29 -21.16 1.71
N GLY A 53 7.28 -22.24 2.51
CA GLY A 53 7.32 -23.61 2.01
C GLY A 53 8.72 -24.09 1.59
N HIS A 54 9.74 -23.23 1.66
CA HIS A 54 11.10 -23.55 1.24
C HIS A 54 12.03 -23.90 2.42
N LEU A 55 13.14 -24.56 2.07
CA LEU A 55 14.18 -24.95 3.01
C LEU A 55 15.52 -24.36 2.54
N LYS A 56 16.27 -23.81 3.48
CA LYS A 56 17.65 -23.39 3.30
C LYS A 56 18.59 -24.42 3.91
N THR A 57 19.55 -24.92 3.15
CA THR A 57 20.62 -25.76 3.70
C THR A 57 21.49 -24.95 4.66
N ILE A 58 21.77 -25.52 5.83
CA ILE A 58 22.63 -24.91 6.85
C ILE A 58 23.79 -25.86 7.17
N ALA A 59 24.82 -25.34 7.84
CA ALA A 59 25.99 -26.13 8.21
C ALA A 59 25.60 -27.39 8.98
N GLU A 60 26.25 -28.51 8.66
CA GLU A 60 26.02 -29.76 9.37
C GLU A 60 26.45 -29.62 10.83
N PRO A 61 25.64 -30.07 11.81
CA PRO A 61 26.02 -30.03 13.22
C PRO A 61 27.08 -31.09 13.56
N GLY A 62 27.37 -32.01 12.63
CA GLY A 62 28.36 -33.06 12.77
C GLY A 62 28.44 -33.91 11.52
N LYS A 63 29.53 -34.66 11.39
CA LYS A 63 29.84 -35.46 10.20
C LYS A 63 28.69 -36.42 9.85
N GLY A 64 28.18 -36.31 8.63
CA GLY A 64 27.13 -37.19 8.10
C GLY A 64 25.71 -36.73 8.44
N ILE A 65 25.52 -35.54 8.99
CA ILE A 65 24.20 -34.98 9.30
C ILE A 65 23.83 -33.92 8.27
N LEU A 66 22.71 -34.11 7.57
CA LEU A 66 22.15 -33.07 6.71
C LEU A 66 21.25 -32.14 7.52
N ALA A 67 21.52 -30.83 7.47
CA ALA A 67 20.74 -29.83 8.18
C ALA A 67 20.09 -28.82 7.22
N ARG A 68 18.80 -28.54 7.45
CA ARG A 68 18.01 -27.58 6.69
C ARG A 68 17.11 -26.78 7.62
N GLN A 69 16.96 -25.49 7.35
CA GLN A 69 16.09 -24.58 8.09
C GLN A 69 14.91 -24.17 7.22
N ARG A 70 13.73 -24.02 7.82
CA ARG A 70 12.57 -23.45 7.13
C ARG A 70 12.80 -21.98 6.85
N GLU A 71 12.52 -21.58 5.62
CA GLU A 71 12.47 -20.18 5.26
C GLU A 71 11.10 -19.60 5.64
N VAL A 72 11.15 -18.46 6.31
CA VAL A 72 9.97 -17.73 6.78
C VAL A 72 10.15 -16.25 6.48
N LYS A 73 9.04 -15.54 6.29
CA LYS A 73 8.99 -14.08 6.25
C LYS A 73 8.45 -13.59 7.58
N ALA A 74 9.33 -12.98 8.38
CA ALA A 74 8.95 -12.40 9.66
C ALA A 74 7.99 -11.21 9.44
N LEU A 75 6.97 -11.11 10.29
CA LEU A 75 6.09 -9.95 10.28
C LEU A 75 6.79 -8.72 10.86
N VAL A 76 6.34 -7.55 10.42
CA VAL A 76 6.87 -6.25 10.85
C VAL A 76 5.80 -5.53 11.66
N GLU A 77 6.14 -5.09 12.87
CA GLU A 77 5.31 -4.14 13.61
C GLU A 77 5.67 -2.72 13.17
N LEU A 78 4.69 -1.98 12.65
CA LEU A 78 4.83 -0.57 12.30
C LEU A 78 3.98 0.27 13.26
N ARG A 79 4.58 1.31 13.84
CA ARG A 79 3.91 2.23 14.76
C ARG A 79 4.21 3.67 14.36
N VAL A 80 3.17 4.48 14.23
CA VAL A 80 3.28 5.92 13.99
C VAL A 80 2.67 6.65 15.18
N PRO A 81 3.49 7.21 16.09
CA PRO A 81 2.97 8.01 17.19
C PRO A 81 2.45 9.36 16.68
N PHE A 82 1.43 9.88 17.36
CA PHE A 82 0.89 11.23 17.15
C PHE A 82 0.38 11.78 18.48
N GLU A 83 0.23 13.11 18.53
CA GLU A 83 -0.23 13.84 19.71
C GLU A 83 -1.47 14.65 19.34
N LEU A 84 -2.41 14.74 20.28
CA LEU A 84 -3.67 15.48 20.14
C LEU A 84 -3.85 16.44 21.30
N ASN A 85 -4.51 17.56 21.03
CA ASN A 85 -4.85 18.53 22.07
C ASN A 85 -6.06 18.03 22.89
N ARG A 86 -5.90 17.90 24.22
CA ARG A 86 -6.98 17.48 25.13
C ARG A 86 -8.21 18.36 25.04
N GLN A 87 -8.05 19.66 24.82
CA GLN A 87 -9.19 20.56 24.69
C GLN A 87 -10.08 20.17 23.50
N GLN A 88 -9.46 19.84 22.36
CA GLN A 88 -10.18 19.41 21.14
C GLN A 88 -10.89 18.06 21.33
N ILE A 89 -10.31 17.18 22.14
CA ILE A 89 -10.93 15.90 22.53
C ILE A 89 -12.16 16.15 23.40
N ASP A 90 -12.04 16.99 24.43
CA ASP A 90 -13.13 17.28 25.36
C ASP A 90 -14.27 18.09 24.68
N ASP A 91 -13.95 18.89 23.66
CA ASP A 91 -14.93 19.69 22.91
C ASP A 91 -15.94 18.84 22.13
N VAL A 92 -15.58 17.62 21.73
CA VAL A 92 -16.50 16.67 21.05
C VAL A 92 -17.71 16.35 21.93
N GLU A 93 -17.48 16.12 23.22
CA GLU A 93 -18.57 15.82 24.17
C GLU A 93 -19.48 17.04 24.39
N ARG A 94 -18.97 18.25 24.10
CA ARG A 94 -19.74 19.51 24.11
C ARG A 94 -20.45 19.77 22.77
N GLY A 95 -20.32 18.89 21.79
CA GLY A 95 -20.96 18.98 20.48
C GLY A 95 -20.14 19.70 19.40
N ALA A 96 -18.82 19.85 19.59
CA ALA A 96 -17.96 20.34 18.52
C ALA A 96 -17.87 19.33 17.37
N ASN A 97 -17.94 19.83 16.13
CA ASN A 97 -17.85 19.03 14.90
C ASN A 97 -16.59 19.37 14.08
N ASP A 98 -15.71 20.21 14.62
CA ASP A 98 -14.55 20.79 13.96
C ASP A 98 -13.24 20.59 14.75
N SER A 99 -13.22 19.61 15.66
CA SER A 99 -12.03 19.22 16.40
C SER A 99 -10.87 18.87 15.47
N ASP A 100 -9.67 19.38 15.77
CA ASP A 100 -8.49 19.19 14.93
C ASP A 100 -7.91 17.78 15.06
N TRP A 101 -8.28 16.92 14.12
CA TRP A 101 -7.76 15.57 13.96
C TRP A 101 -6.59 15.47 12.96
N GLN A 102 -6.02 16.60 12.53
CA GLN A 102 -4.95 16.60 11.54
C GLN A 102 -3.73 15.74 11.95
N PRO A 103 -3.26 15.73 13.21
CA PRO A 103 -2.16 14.85 13.61
C PRO A 103 -2.46 13.36 13.44
N ALA A 104 -3.70 12.94 13.69
CA ALA A 104 -4.13 11.55 13.49
C ALA A 104 -4.23 11.20 12.00
N LYS A 105 -4.73 12.12 11.17
CA LYS A 105 -4.77 11.98 9.71
C LYS A 105 -3.37 11.91 9.10
N ASP A 106 -2.44 12.73 9.56
CA ASP A 106 -1.04 12.70 9.13
C ASP A 106 -0.38 11.36 9.50
N ALA A 107 -0.66 10.83 10.69
CA ALA A 107 -0.18 9.51 11.10
C ALA A 107 -0.75 8.38 10.23
N ALA A 108 -2.05 8.43 9.93
CA ALA A 108 -2.72 7.51 9.02
C ALA A 108 -2.13 7.57 7.60
N GLN A 109 -1.85 8.76 7.08
CA GLN A 109 -1.21 8.93 5.78
C GLN A 109 0.21 8.34 5.78
N LYS A 110 1.02 8.61 6.82
CA LYS A 110 2.38 8.09 6.93
C LYS A 110 2.41 6.56 6.93
N ILE A 111 1.52 5.91 7.70
CA ILE A 111 1.49 4.44 7.75
C ILE A 111 0.96 3.84 6.45
N ALA A 112 -0.01 4.47 5.79
CA ALA A 112 -0.47 4.06 4.46
C ALA A 112 0.67 4.10 3.43
N TYR A 113 1.47 5.17 3.44
CA TYR A 113 2.60 5.31 2.52
C TYR A 113 3.70 4.29 2.83
N ALA A 114 3.94 4.00 4.11
CA ALA A 114 4.90 2.98 4.50
C ALA A 114 4.49 1.59 3.99
N GLU A 115 3.20 1.24 4.11
CA GLU A 115 2.66 -0.02 3.59
C GLU A 115 2.78 -0.13 2.07
N ASP A 116 2.28 0.87 1.32
CA ASP A 116 2.34 0.86 -0.14
C ASP A 116 3.80 0.81 -0.63
N ARG A 117 4.71 1.57 -0.03
CA ARG A 117 6.14 1.50 -0.40
C ARG A 117 6.74 0.14 -0.11
N ALA A 118 6.39 -0.50 1.01
CA ALA A 118 6.86 -1.85 1.31
C ALA A 118 6.36 -2.87 0.27
N ILE A 119 5.12 -2.72 -0.22
CA ILE A 119 4.53 -3.58 -1.26
C ILE A 119 5.21 -3.36 -2.62
N PHE A 120 5.31 -2.11 -3.07
CA PHE A 120 5.75 -1.80 -4.45
C PHE A 120 7.26 -1.69 -4.59
N GLU A 121 7.92 -0.96 -3.69
CA GLU A 121 9.37 -0.67 -3.75
C GLU A 121 10.19 -1.64 -2.88
N GLY A 122 9.54 -2.26 -1.89
CA GLY A 122 10.15 -3.20 -0.96
C GLY A 122 10.57 -2.55 0.36
N TYR A 123 10.88 -3.38 1.34
CA TYR A 123 11.48 -2.96 2.60
C TYR A 123 12.64 -3.90 2.96
N PRO A 124 13.86 -3.62 2.43
CA PRO A 124 15.01 -4.53 2.56
C PRO A 124 15.42 -4.83 4.00
N ALA A 125 15.31 -3.84 4.90
CA ALA A 125 15.64 -4.02 6.31
C ALA A 125 14.74 -5.06 7.01
N ALA A 126 13.52 -5.26 6.50
CA ALA A 126 12.58 -6.30 6.94
C ALA A 126 12.62 -7.57 6.07
N GLY A 127 13.51 -7.64 5.07
CA GLY A 127 13.56 -8.77 4.14
C GLY A 127 12.33 -8.88 3.23
N ILE A 128 11.61 -7.78 3.01
CA ILE A 128 10.48 -7.67 2.09
C ILE A 128 11.00 -7.19 0.74
N GLY A 129 10.89 -8.03 -0.29
CA GLY A 129 11.14 -7.63 -1.67
C GLY A 129 9.87 -7.08 -2.29
N GLY A 130 9.91 -5.85 -2.81
CA GLY A 130 8.74 -5.22 -3.43
C GLY A 130 8.49 -5.72 -4.85
N ILE A 131 7.32 -5.39 -5.40
CA ILE A 131 6.92 -5.72 -6.78
C ILE A 131 7.98 -5.26 -7.80
N ARG A 132 8.56 -4.06 -7.62
CA ARG A 132 9.61 -3.55 -8.52
C ARG A 132 10.85 -4.44 -8.54
N GLN A 133 11.21 -5.03 -7.40
CA GLN A 133 12.37 -5.90 -7.26
C GLN A 133 12.06 -7.35 -7.70
N GLY A 134 10.82 -7.78 -7.54
CA GLY A 134 10.37 -9.14 -7.83
C GLY A 134 9.98 -9.39 -9.30
N THR A 135 9.81 -8.35 -10.11
CA THR A 135 9.42 -8.53 -11.51
C THR A 135 10.53 -9.17 -12.34
N SER A 136 10.17 -10.22 -13.09
CA SER A 136 11.02 -10.80 -14.15
C SER A 136 10.77 -10.18 -15.52
N ASN A 137 9.75 -9.31 -15.64
CA ASN A 137 9.43 -8.63 -16.90
C ASN A 137 10.39 -7.45 -17.12
N PRO A 138 10.68 -7.09 -18.39
CA PRO A 138 11.49 -5.92 -18.69
C PRO A 138 10.89 -4.64 -18.08
N ILE A 139 11.67 -3.93 -17.27
CA ILE A 139 11.23 -2.68 -16.65
C ILE A 139 11.02 -1.63 -17.75
N MET A 140 9.83 -1.05 -17.77
CA MET A 140 9.45 0.00 -18.70
C MET A 140 9.49 1.37 -18.02
N THR A 141 9.95 2.38 -18.75
CA THR A 141 9.91 3.77 -18.30
C THR A 141 8.62 4.42 -18.78
N LEU A 142 7.92 5.08 -17.86
CA LEU A 142 6.76 5.89 -18.21
C LEU A 142 7.23 7.08 -19.08
N PRO A 143 6.65 7.31 -20.28
CA PRO A 143 7.06 8.41 -21.15
C PRO A 143 6.94 9.77 -20.46
N ALA A 144 7.78 10.74 -20.84
CA ALA A 144 7.63 12.12 -20.33
C ALA A 144 6.38 12.81 -20.89
N ASP A 145 6.02 12.49 -22.13
CA ASP A 145 4.81 12.99 -22.78
C ASP A 145 3.63 12.06 -22.50
N VAL A 146 2.66 12.58 -21.75
CA VAL A 146 1.46 11.87 -21.28
C VAL A 146 0.64 11.29 -22.44
N ARG A 147 0.68 11.90 -23.62
CA ARG A 147 -0.04 11.40 -24.81
C ARG A 147 0.41 10.00 -25.23
N HIS A 148 1.63 9.59 -24.84
CA HIS A 148 2.16 8.26 -25.10
C HIS A 148 1.90 7.24 -23.97
N TYR A 149 1.18 7.61 -22.90
CA TYR A 149 0.82 6.66 -21.82
C TYR A 149 0.01 5.47 -22.34
N PRO A 150 -1.02 5.64 -23.21
CA PRO A 150 -1.78 4.51 -23.74
C PRO A 150 -0.89 3.47 -24.42
N ASP A 151 0.12 3.90 -25.19
CA ASP A 151 1.05 2.99 -25.86
C ASP A 151 1.95 2.24 -24.87
N ALA A 152 2.46 2.94 -23.86
CA ALA A 152 3.28 2.32 -22.81
C ALA A 152 2.48 1.27 -22.03
N ILE A 153 1.23 1.59 -21.67
CA ILE A 153 0.32 0.68 -20.97
C ILE A 153 -0.06 -0.50 -21.87
N ALA A 154 -0.41 -0.28 -23.14
CA ALA A 154 -0.72 -1.35 -24.08
C ALA A 154 0.44 -2.34 -24.25
N ARG A 155 1.69 -1.84 -24.30
CA ARG A 155 2.90 -2.67 -24.34
C ARG A 155 3.09 -3.47 -23.04
N ALA A 156 2.89 -2.86 -21.88
CA ALA A 156 2.97 -3.55 -20.59
C ALA A 156 1.91 -4.66 -20.48
N LEU A 157 0.66 -4.38 -20.86
CA LEU A 157 -0.41 -5.38 -20.93
C LEU A 157 -0.06 -6.53 -21.89
N ASN A 158 0.53 -6.22 -23.04
CA ASN A 158 0.96 -7.25 -23.99
C ASN A 158 2.08 -8.13 -23.40
N GLN A 159 3.02 -7.57 -22.64
CA GLN A 159 4.04 -8.36 -21.95
C GLN A 159 3.42 -9.35 -20.97
N LEU A 160 2.45 -8.91 -20.14
CA LEU A 160 1.73 -9.79 -19.22
C LEU A 160 1.03 -10.95 -19.96
N ARG A 161 0.37 -10.65 -21.09
CA ARG A 161 -0.29 -11.67 -21.92
C ARG A 161 0.70 -12.65 -22.52
N LEU A 162 1.86 -12.18 -22.99
CA LEU A 162 2.89 -13.04 -23.59
C LEU A 162 3.49 -14.04 -22.59
N VAL A 163 3.53 -13.69 -21.31
CA VAL A 163 3.98 -14.59 -20.24
C VAL A 163 2.83 -15.40 -19.61
N GLY A 164 1.62 -15.33 -20.18
CA GLY A 164 0.46 -16.11 -19.77
C GLY A 164 -0.19 -15.64 -18.47
N VAL A 165 -0.03 -14.37 -18.09
CA VAL A 165 -0.72 -13.79 -16.92
C VAL A 165 -2.09 -13.28 -17.38
N ASP A 166 -3.13 -13.98 -16.95
CA ASP A 166 -4.51 -13.59 -17.20
C ASP A 166 -4.93 -12.37 -16.36
N GLY A 167 -5.90 -11.63 -16.89
CA GLY A 167 -6.49 -10.49 -16.21
C GLY A 167 -7.54 -10.88 -15.14
N PRO A 168 -8.21 -9.89 -14.55
CA PRO A 168 -8.19 -8.49 -14.95
C PRO A 168 -6.88 -7.77 -14.64
N TYR A 169 -6.59 -6.71 -15.39
CA TYR A 169 -5.42 -5.86 -15.17
C TYR A 169 -5.86 -4.53 -14.58
N SER A 170 -5.06 -4.01 -13.66
CA SER A 170 -5.18 -2.67 -13.08
C SER A 170 -3.88 -1.91 -13.31
N VAL A 171 -3.97 -0.59 -13.39
CA VAL A 171 -2.79 0.28 -13.51
C VAL A 171 -2.73 1.21 -12.32
N LEU A 172 -1.58 1.28 -11.68
CA LEU A 172 -1.35 2.18 -10.56
C LEU A 172 -0.47 3.34 -11.02
N LEU A 173 -0.88 4.57 -10.74
CA LEU A 173 -0.14 5.77 -11.12
C LEU A 173 0.22 6.59 -9.89
N SER A 174 1.42 7.17 -9.89
CA SER A 174 1.81 8.19 -8.91
C SER A 174 0.83 9.38 -8.96
N ALA A 175 0.80 10.18 -7.89
CA ALA A 175 -0.06 11.36 -7.85
C ALA A 175 0.19 12.30 -9.05
N GLU A 176 1.45 12.54 -9.39
CA GLU A 176 1.84 13.37 -10.53
C GLU A 176 1.38 12.78 -11.87
N ALA A 177 1.64 11.48 -12.10
CA ALA A 177 1.26 10.81 -13.34
C ALA A 177 -0.26 10.71 -13.52
N TYR A 178 -0.98 10.45 -12.42
CA TYR A 178 -2.44 10.38 -12.43
C TYR A 178 -3.06 11.75 -12.75
N THR A 179 -2.60 12.82 -12.10
CA THR A 179 -3.08 14.19 -12.37
C THR A 179 -2.76 14.61 -13.80
N ALA A 180 -1.52 14.37 -14.26
CA ALA A 180 -1.12 14.70 -15.63
C ALA A 180 -1.96 13.95 -16.68
N LEU A 181 -2.26 12.67 -16.44
CA LEU A 181 -3.15 11.87 -17.28
C LEU A 181 -4.58 12.42 -17.31
N ALA A 182 -5.10 12.88 -16.18
CA ALA A 182 -6.44 13.44 -16.07
C ALA A 182 -6.58 14.80 -16.79
N GLU A 183 -5.52 15.60 -16.81
CA GLU A 183 -5.52 16.94 -17.41
C GLU A 183 -5.17 16.94 -18.91
N THR A 184 -4.53 15.88 -19.41
CA THR A 184 -4.05 15.82 -20.81
C THR A 184 -5.14 15.37 -21.78
N SER A 185 -5.23 16.08 -22.91
CA SER A 185 -5.98 15.65 -24.10
C SER A 185 -5.04 15.56 -25.31
N ASP A 186 -5.35 14.64 -26.22
CA ASP A 186 -4.67 14.52 -27.51
C ASP A 186 -5.69 14.75 -28.63
N ASN A 187 -5.47 15.79 -29.44
CA ASN A 187 -6.39 16.24 -30.49
C ASN A 187 -7.86 16.38 -30.03
N GLY A 188 -8.06 16.83 -28.78
CA GLY A 188 -9.38 17.03 -28.17
C GLY A 188 -9.98 15.80 -27.50
N TYR A 189 -9.32 14.63 -27.55
CA TYR A 189 -9.76 13.43 -26.83
C TYR A 189 -9.00 13.25 -25.52
N PRO A 190 -9.67 13.11 -24.36
CA PRO A 190 -9.00 12.91 -23.07
C PRO A 190 -8.16 11.62 -23.06
N VAL A 191 -6.88 11.72 -22.70
CA VAL A 191 -5.97 10.56 -22.70
C VAL A 191 -6.40 9.55 -21.63
N LEU A 192 -6.91 10.02 -20.49
CA LEU A 192 -7.50 9.19 -19.44
C LEU A 192 -8.58 8.22 -19.98
N GLU A 193 -9.46 8.70 -20.86
CA GLU A 193 -10.53 7.88 -21.44
C GLU A 193 -9.99 6.83 -22.41
N HIS A 194 -8.86 7.10 -23.08
CA HIS A 194 -8.17 6.10 -23.87
C HIS A 194 -7.59 4.99 -22.97
N VAL A 195 -6.94 5.34 -21.87
CA VAL A 195 -6.37 4.36 -20.93
C VAL A 195 -7.46 3.49 -20.29
N LYS A 196 -8.60 4.08 -19.89
CA LYS A 196 -9.75 3.33 -19.35
C LYS A 196 -10.32 2.28 -20.32
N LYS A 197 -10.19 2.50 -21.64
CA LYS A 197 -10.58 1.49 -22.64
C LYS A 197 -9.60 0.32 -22.73
N LEU A 198 -8.33 0.52 -22.36
CA LEU A 198 -7.30 -0.52 -22.36
C LEU A 198 -7.35 -1.36 -21.08
N VAL A 199 -7.65 -0.73 -19.96
CA VAL A 199 -7.64 -1.32 -18.61
C VAL A 199 -9.08 -1.38 -18.11
N LYS A 200 -9.72 -2.54 -18.24
CA LYS A 200 -11.17 -2.70 -17.96
C LYS A 200 -11.56 -2.49 -16.50
N ASP A 201 -10.65 -2.74 -15.56
CA ASP A 201 -10.95 -2.60 -14.14
C ASP A 201 -10.71 -1.17 -13.65
N GLU A 202 -9.46 -0.83 -13.35
CA GLU A 202 -9.21 0.38 -12.57
C GLU A 202 -7.85 1.02 -12.85
N ILE A 203 -7.89 2.36 -12.96
CA ILE A 203 -6.70 3.21 -12.84
C ILE A 203 -6.69 3.73 -11.41
N ILE A 204 -5.68 3.33 -10.66
CA ILE A 204 -5.60 3.56 -9.22
C ILE A 204 -4.63 4.70 -8.96
N TRP A 205 -5.11 5.69 -8.20
CA TRP A 205 -4.28 6.78 -7.68
C TRP A 205 -3.46 6.28 -6.50
N THR A 206 -2.14 6.28 -6.65
CA THR A 206 -1.19 5.76 -5.66
C THR A 206 -0.13 6.80 -5.35
N PRO A 207 -0.36 7.71 -4.39
CA PRO A 207 0.55 8.82 -4.12
C PRO A 207 1.85 8.39 -3.41
N ALA A 208 1.92 7.15 -2.90
CA ALA A 208 3.07 6.65 -2.17
C ALA A 208 4.23 6.19 -3.07
N ILE A 209 3.98 5.98 -4.37
CA ILE A 209 4.94 5.45 -5.36
C ILE A 209 5.44 6.54 -6.32
N ALA A 210 6.51 6.23 -7.06
CA ALA A 210 6.97 7.00 -8.21
C ALA A 210 6.67 6.26 -9.53
N GLY A 211 6.24 7.00 -10.55
CA GLY A 211 5.93 6.46 -11.87
C GLY A 211 4.62 5.66 -11.89
N ALA A 212 4.68 4.43 -12.42
CA ALA A 212 3.53 3.56 -12.59
C ALA A 212 3.89 2.09 -12.32
N PHE A 213 2.88 1.29 -11.96
CA PHE A 213 2.94 -0.17 -11.83
C PHE A 213 1.78 -0.82 -12.58
#